data_AF-A0AB73NJY5-F1
#
_entry.id   AF-A0AB73NJY5-F1
#
_cell.length_a   1.000
_cell.length_b   1.000
_cell.length_c   1.000
_cell.angle_alpha   90.00
_cell.angle_beta   90.00
_cell.angle_gamma   90.00
#
_symmetry.space_group_name_H-M   'P 1'
#
loop_
_entity.id
_entity.type
_entity.pdbx_description
1 polymer ?
#
loop_
_entity_poly.entity_id
_entity_poly.type
_entity_poly.pdbx_seq_one_letter_code
_entity_poly.pdbx_strand_id
1 'polypeptide(L)'
;MSIINTAPLAWTVAAALLVAGGVQTYRLSEARQVVIDQQTAETASKNGQLITLALTANANNQAQAQLRQQVASAEQLLAQRNNQIKRLYRENETLRQWADTPLPDDIIRLRQRPAFTGAADYRQWLSEGHSVPVSGNQPAD
;
A
#
# COMPACT_ATOMS: atom_id res chain seq x y z
N MET A 1 64.22 8.36 -82.47
CA MET A 1 63.37 8.52 -81.28
C MET A 1 62.00 7.93 -81.60
N SER A 2 61.70 6.73 -81.08
CA SER A 2 60.39 6.09 -81.30
C SER A 2 59.42 6.59 -80.23
N ILE A 3 58.42 7.38 -80.65
CA ILE A 3 57.33 7.83 -79.79
C ILE A 3 56.36 6.65 -79.69
N ILE A 4 56.51 5.81 -78.66
CA ILE A 4 55.60 4.70 -78.41
C ILE A 4 54.24 5.29 -78.01
N ASN A 5 53.19 4.99 -78.77
CA ASN A 5 51.84 5.42 -78.45
C ASN A 5 51.37 4.67 -77.18
N THR A 6 51.37 5.36 -76.04
CA THR A 6 50.99 4.81 -74.72
C THR A 6 49.48 4.82 -74.47
N ALA A 7 48.69 5.39 -75.39
CA ALA A 7 47.23 5.45 -75.32
C ALA A 7 46.54 4.10 -75.07
N PRO A 8 46.85 2.98 -75.77
CA PRO A 8 46.19 1.70 -75.51
C PRO A 8 46.49 1.15 -74.11
N LEU A 9 47.70 1.36 -73.59
CA LEU A 9 48.06 0.96 -72.22
C LEU A 9 47.28 1.77 -71.19
N ALA A 10 47.13 3.08 -71.39
CA ALA A 10 46.34 3.94 -70.50
C ALA A 10 44.87 3.48 -70.41
N TRP A 11 44.25 3.11 -71.53
CA TRP A 11 42.88 2.58 -71.53
C TRP A 11 42.75 1.24 -70.81
N THR A 12 43.72 0.34 -70.97
CA THR A 12 43.70 -0.95 -70.24
C THR A 12 43.83 -0.76 -68.73
N VAL A 13 44.69 0.16 -68.28
CA VAL A 13 44.85 0.49 -66.86
C VAL A 13 43.59 1.16 -66.31
N ALA A 14 42.99 2.08 -67.06
CA ALA A 14 41.73 2.73 -66.66
C ALA A 14 40.58 1.72 -66.53
N ALA A 15 40.46 0.78 -67.48
CA ALA A 15 39.46 -0.28 -67.43
C ALA A 15 39.69 -1.22 -66.22
N ALA A 16 40.95 -1.60 -65.96
CA ALA A 16 41.29 -2.42 -64.81
C ALA A 16 40.97 -1.73 -63.47
N LEU A 17 41.25 -0.43 -63.36
CA LEU A 17 40.92 0.37 -62.18
C LEU A 17 39.40 0.50 -61.97
N LEU A 18 38.62 0.66 -63.04
CA LEU A 18 37.16 0.70 -62.97
C LEU A 18 36.57 -0.62 -62.48
N VAL A 19 37.07 -1.76 -63.01
CA VAL A 19 36.63 -3.09 -62.58
C VAL A 19 37.01 -3.33 -61.11
N ALA A 20 38.26 -3.02 -60.73
CA ALA A 20 38.71 -3.17 -59.34
C ALA A 20 37.91 -2.29 -58.37
N GLY A 21 37.64 -1.03 -58.73
CA GLY A 21 36.83 -0.11 -57.95
C GLY A 21 35.38 -0.59 -57.82
N GLY A 22 34.78 -1.04 -58.93
CA GLY A 22 33.44 -1.64 -58.92
C GLY A 22 33.35 -2.83 -57.97
N VAL A 23 34.28 -3.79 -58.08
CA VAL A 23 34.30 -4.98 -57.21
C VAL A 23 34.44 -4.59 -55.72
N GLN A 24 35.29 -3.62 -55.39
CA GLN A 24 35.42 -3.13 -54.02
C GLN A 24 34.13 -2.49 -53.49
N THR A 25 33.45 -1.69 -54.31
CA THR A 25 32.17 -1.08 -53.92
C THR A 25 31.06 -2.11 -53.71
N TYR A 26 30.99 -3.15 -54.55
CA TYR A 26 30.04 -4.25 -54.37
C TYR A 26 30.29 -5.01 -53.07
N ARG A 27 31.55 -5.38 -52.79
CA ARG A 27 31.92 -6.08 -51.54
C ARG A 27 31.62 -5.23 -50.30
N LEU A 28 31.88 -3.93 -50.36
CA LEU A 28 31.59 -3.02 -49.26
C LEU A 28 30.08 -2.85 -49.04
N SER A 29 29.30 -2.80 -50.11
CA SER A 29 27.84 -2.71 -50.03
C SER A 29 27.23 -3.96 -49.37
N GLU A 30 27.74 -5.15 -49.71
CA GLU A 30 27.33 -6.42 -49.12
C GLU A 30 27.70 -6.50 -47.64
N ALA A 31 28.93 -6.13 -47.28
CA ALA A 31 29.36 -6.05 -45.88
C ALA A 31 28.53 -5.04 -45.07
N ARG A 32 28.21 -3.88 -45.65
CA ARG A 32 27.37 -2.86 -45.01
C ARG A 32 25.95 -3.36 -44.76
N GLN A 33 25.38 -4.10 -45.71
CA GLN A 33 24.05 -4.67 -45.56
C GLN A 33 23.99 -5.67 -44.41
N VAL A 34 24.99 -6.56 -44.30
CA VAL A 34 25.09 -7.52 -43.19
C VAL A 34 25.20 -6.83 -41.83
N VAL A 35 25.97 -5.73 -41.74
CA VAL A 35 26.07 -4.95 -40.49
C VAL A 35 24.74 -4.29 -40.12
N ILE A 36 24.00 -3.76 -41.10
CA ILE A 36 22.67 -3.18 -40.87
C ILE A 36 21.69 -4.25 -40.40
N ASP A 37 21.68 -5.42 -41.05
CA ASP A 37 20.80 -6.53 -40.66
C ASP A 37 21.14 -7.06 -39.26
N GLN A 38 22.42 -7.11 -38.90
CA GLN A 38 22.84 -7.46 -37.54
C GLN A 38 22.40 -6.43 -36.51
N GLN A 39 22.60 -5.13 -36.78
CA GLN A 39 22.18 -4.06 -35.86
C GLN A 39 20.66 -4.02 -35.68
N THR A 40 19.89 -4.23 -36.75
CA THR A 40 18.43 -4.28 -36.67
C THR A 40 17.95 -5.50 -35.90
N ALA A 41 18.55 -6.67 -36.10
CA ALA A 41 18.25 -7.88 -35.33
C ALA A 41 18.60 -7.73 -33.84
N GLU A 42 19.76 -7.15 -33.52
CA GLU A 42 20.14 -6.86 -32.14
C GLU A 42 19.19 -5.87 -31.48
N THR A 43 18.81 -4.81 -32.19
CA THR A 43 17.88 -3.80 -31.68
C THR A 43 16.49 -4.39 -31.46
N ALA A 44 16.01 -5.23 -32.38
CA ALA A 44 14.76 -5.97 -32.22
C ALA A 44 14.79 -6.92 -31.01
N SER A 45 15.91 -7.64 -30.80
CA SER A 45 16.11 -8.50 -29.63
C SER A 45 16.10 -7.69 -28.33
N LYS A 46 16.87 -6.60 -28.26
CA LYS A 46 16.93 -5.69 -27.11
C LYS A 46 15.56 -5.08 -26.80
N ASN A 47 14.83 -4.64 -27.81
CA ASN A 47 13.47 -4.12 -27.66
C ASN A 47 12.50 -5.19 -27.13
N GLY A 48 12.59 -6.42 -27.64
CA GLY A 48 11.81 -7.55 -27.13
C GLY A 48 12.09 -7.81 -25.64
N GLN A 49 13.36 -7.82 -25.25
CA GLN A 49 13.76 -7.97 -23.84
C GLN A 49 13.23 -6.83 -22.98
N LEU A 50 13.31 -5.57 -23.43
CA LEU A 50 12.77 -4.42 -22.71
C LEU A 50 11.26 -4.50 -22.54
N ILE A 51 10.51 -4.92 -23.58
CA ILE A 51 9.05 -5.12 -23.48
C ILE A 51 8.73 -6.20 -22.47
N THR A 52 9.44 -7.34 -22.51
CA THR A 52 9.22 -8.42 -21.53
C THR A 52 9.53 -7.96 -20.11
N LEU A 53 10.64 -7.26 -19.90
CA LEU A 53 11.03 -6.73 -18.59
C LEU A 53 10.02 -5.70 -18.09
N ALA A 54 9.55 -4.79 -18.95
CA ALA A 54 8.54 -3.81 -18.61
C ALA A 54 7.21 -4.47 -18.24
N LEU A 55 6.80 -5.52 -18.96
CA LEU A 55 5.60 -6.28 -18.65
C LEU A 55 5.72 -6.99 -17.30
N THR A 56 6.84 -7.67 -17.05
CA THR A 56 7.10 -8.35 -15.77
C THR A 56 7.20 -7.34 -14.62
N ALA A 57 7.87 -6.21 -14.82
CA ALA A 57 7.98 -5.15 -13.82
C ALA A 57 6.62 -4.51 -13.51
N ASN A 58 5.79 -4.27 -14.53
CA ASN A 58 4.44 -3.75 -14.33
C ASN A 58 3.56 -4.74 -13.55
N ALA A 59 3.58 -6.03 -13.92
CA ALA A 59 2.85 -7.08 -13.21
C ALA A 59 3.34 -7.20 -11.76
N ASN A 60 4.65 -7.14 -11.52
CA ASN A 60 5.23 -7.20 -10.19
C ASN A 60 4.86 -5.97 -9.35
N ASN A 61 4.91 -4.76 -9.93
CA ASN A 61 4.49 -3.53 -9.27
C ASN A 61 3.01 -3.56 -8.88
N GLN A 62 2.13 -4.08 -9.74
CA GLN A 62 0.72 -4.26 -9.41
C GLN A 62 0.53 -5.27 -8.28
N ALA A 63 1.21 -6.42 -8.33
CA ALA A 63 1.18 -7.41 -7.26
C ALA A 63 1.70 -6.84 -5.92
N GLN A 64 2.80 -6.09 -5.95
CA GLN A 64 3.34 -5.40 -4.78
C GLN A 64 2.36 -4.33 -4.24
N ALA A 65 1.71 -3.57 -5.12
CA ALA A 65 0.73 -2.56 -4.71
C ALA A 65 -0.48 -3.22 -4.01
N GLN A 66 -1.00 -4.31 -4.58
CA GLN A 66 -2.07 -5.09 -3.97
C GLN A 66 -1.64 -5.67 -2.61
N LEU A 67 -0.43 -6.23 -2.52
CA LEU A 67 0.09 -6.76 -1.26
C LEU A 67 0.21 -5.65 -0.20
N ARG A 68 0.74 -4.47 -0.56
CA ARG A 68 0.81 -3.31 0.35
C ARG A 68 -0.57 -2.85 0.80
N GLN A 69 -1.57 -2.84 -0.08
CA GLN A 69 -2.95 -2.53 0.29
C GLN A 69 -3.54 -3.56 1.27
N GLN A 70 -3.26 -4.85 1.05
CA GLN A 70 -3.68 -5.91 1.97
C GLN A 70 -3.01 -5.77 3.34
N VAL A 71 -1.70 -5.50 3.37
CA VAL A 71 -0.98 -5.25 4.62
C VAL A 71 -1.54 -4.02 5.34
N ALA A 72 -1.75 -2.91 4.63
CA ALA A 72 -2.30 -1.69 5.23
C ALA A 72 -3.70 -1.90 5.81
N SER A 73 -4.58 -2.63 5.11
CA SER A 73 -5.92 -2.94 5.61
C SER A 73 -5.89 -3.92 6.80
N ALA A 74 -4.99 -4.91 6.79
CA ALA A 74 -4.77 -5.80 7.91
C ALA A 74 -4.23 -5.06 9.14
N GLU A 75 -3.29 -4.14 8.96
CA GLU A 75 -2.76 -3.28 10.03
C GLU A 75 -3.84 -2.37 10.61
N GLN A 76 -4.68 -1.76 9.77
CA GLN A 76 -5.83 -0.97 10.23
C GLN A 76 -6.80 -1.81 11.05
N LEU A 77 -7.12 -3.02 10.58
CA LEU A 77 -7.99 -3.94 11.31
C LEU A 77 -7.37 -4.36 12.65
N LEU A 78 -6.07 -4.67 12.66
CA LEU A 78 -5.33 -5.01 13.89
C LEU A 78 -5.34 -3.84 14.89
N ALA A 79 -5.11 -2.61 14.42
CA ALA A 79 -5.20 -1.41 15.26
C ALA A 79 -6.60 -1.23 15.84
N GLN A 80 -7.65 -1.42 15.04
CA GLN A 80 -9.04 -1.36 15.48
C GLN A 80 -9.34 -2.44 16.53
N ARG A 81 -8.90 -3.69 16.30
CA ARG A 81 -9.08 -4.80 17.24
C ARG A 81 -8.36 -4.54 18.56
N ASN A 82 -7.13 -4.04 18.52
CA ASN A 82 -6.38 -3.69 19.73
C ASN A 82 -7.06 -2.58 20.53
N ASN A 83 -7.56 -1.55 19.86
CA ASN A 83 -8.31 -0.48 20.52
C ASN A 83 -9.61 -1.00 21.14
N GLN A 84 -10.32 -1.89 20.45
CA GLN A 84 -11.52 -2.53 20.96
C GLN A 84 -11.23 -3.38 22.22
N ILE A 85 -10.16 -4.19 22.21
CA ILE A 85 -9.75 -5.00 23.36
C ILE A 85 -9.39 -4.10 24.54
N LYS A 86 -8.59 -3.05 24.31
CA LYS A 86 -8.24 -2.08 25.37
C LYS A 86 -9.49 -1.40 25.95
N ARG A 87 -10.46 -1.05 25.10
CA ARG A 87 -11.72 -0.46 25.56
C ARG A 87 -12.52 -1.44 26.41
N LEU A 88 -12.72 -2.66 25.93
CA LEU A 88 -13.42 -3.70 26.67
C LEU A 88 -12.75 -4.03 28.00
N TYR A 89 -11.41 -4.05 28.04
CA TYR A 89 -10.67 -4.26 29.27
C TYR A 89 -10.90 -3.11 30.27
N ARG A 90 -10.84 -1.86 29.82
CA ARG A 90 -11.12 -0.69 30.67
C ARG A 90 -12.56 -0.70 31.17
N GLU A 91 -13.53 -0.94 30.28
CA GLU A 91 -14.95 -1.03 30.65
C GLU A 91 -15.18 -2.17 31.65
N ASN A 92 -14.53 -3.33 31.47
CA ASN A 92 -14.65 -4.44 32.42
C ASN A 92 -14.09 -4.08 33.80
N GLU A 93 -12.92 -3.46 33.86
CA GLU A 93 -12.31 -3.00 35.11
C GLU A 93 -13.17 -1.92 35.78
N THR A 94 -13.68 -0.95 35.02
CA THR A 94 -14.63 0.05 35.54
C THR A 94 -15.90 -0.60 36.08
N LEU A 95 -16.45 -1.61 35.40
CA LEU A 95 -17.61 -2.35 35.88
C LEU A 95 -17.32 -3.13 37.16
N ARG A 96 -16.13 -3.76 37.27
CA ARG A 96 -15.70 -4.43 38.50
C ARG A 96 -15.58 -3.44 39.64
N GLN A 97 -14.90 -2.32 39.44
CA GLN A 97 -14.78 -1.26 40.45
C GLN A 97 -16.15 -0.71 40.88
N TRP A 98 -17.09 -0.54 39.96
CA TRP A 98 -18.44 -0.08 40.28
C TRP A 98 -19.24 -1.12 41.07
N ALA A 99 -19.08 -2.41 40.76
CA ALA A 99 -19.71 -3.51 41.49
C ALA A 99 -19.10 -3.70 42.89
N ASP A 100 -17.79 -3.48 43.04
CA ASP A 100 -17.06 -3.57 44.31
C ASP A 100 -17.23 -2.31 45.18
N THR A 101 -17.70 -1.19 44.61
CA THR A 101 -18.00 0.03 45.37
C THR A 101 -19.21 -0.24 46.27
N PRO A 102 -19.10 -0.11 47.61
CA PRO A 102 -20.22 -0.33 48.52
C PRO A 102 -21.36 0.62 48.18
N LEU A 103 -22.58 0.10 48.12
CA LEU A 103 -23.75 0.91 47.83
C LEU A 103 -23.88 2.02 48.90
N PRO A 104 -24.19 3.26 48.49
CA PRO A 104 -24.45 4.34 49.45
C PRO A 104 -25.52 3.93 50.45
N ASP A 105 -25.31 4.27 51.72
CA ASP A 105 -26.22 3.95 52.82
C ASP A 105 -27.66 4.40 52.54
N ASP A 106 -27.83 5.49 51.77
CA ASP A 106 -29.14 6.00 51.34
C ASP A 106 -29.93 4.98 50.50
N ILE A 107 -29.28 4.23 49.61
CA ILE A 107 -29.91 3.19 48.78
C ILE A 107 -30.19 1.94 49.61
N ILE A 108 -29.34 1.63 50.59
CA ILE A 108 -29.55 0.52 51.51
C ILE A 108 -30.75 0.80 52.41
N ARG A 109 -30.89 2.02 52.93
CA ARG A 109 -32.04 2.47 53.75
C ARG A 109 -33.34 2.51 52.95
N LEU A 110 -33.31 2.89 51.67
CA LEU A 110 -34.49 2.79 50.79
C LEU A 110 -34.94 1.35 50.54
N ARG A 111 -33.99 0.40 50.49
CA ARG A 111 -34.28 -1.04 50.35
C ARG A 111 -34.74 -1.68 51.65
N GLN A 112 -34.29 -1.16 52.79
CA GLN A 112 -34.82 -1.47 54.11
C GLN A 112 -36.20 -0.83 54.28
N ARG A 113 -37.20 -1.39 53.59
CA ARG A 113 -38.61 -1.07 53.86
C ARG A 113 -38.98 -1.55 55.26
N PRO A 114 -39.56 -0.68 56.10
CA PRO A 114 -40.34 -1.13 57.25
C PRO A 114 -41.49 -2.03 56.78
N ALA A 115 -41.84 -3.05 57.56
CA ALA A 115 -43.04 -3.85 57.29
C ALA A 115 -44.28 -2.99 57.54
N PHE A 116 -44.81 -2.34 56.49
CA PHE A 116 -46.07 -1.60 56.59
C PHE A 116 -47.23 -2.59 56.71
N THR A 117 -48.02 -2.46 57.77
CA THR A 117 -49.16 -3.36 58.03
C THR A 117 -50.43 -2.86 57.31
N GLY A 118 -50.41 -1.67 56.70
CA GLY A 118 -51.51 -1.15 55.90
C GLY A 118 -51.18 0.11 55.07
N ALA A 119 -52.11 0.49 54.19
CA ALA A 119 -51.94 1.62 53.25
C ALA A 119 -51.92 3.01 53.93
N ALA A 120 -52.50 3.13 55.14
CA ALA A 120 -52.47 4.37 55.93
C ALA A 120 -51.06 4.66 56.46
N ASP A 121 -50.37 3.63 57.01
CA ASP A 121 -48.99 3.73 57.48
C ASP A 121 -48.02 4.11 56.36
N TYR A 122 -48.25 3.59 55.16
CA TYR A 122 -47.46 3.92 53.98
C TYR A 122 -47.59 5.40 53.60
N ARG A 123 -48.81 5.96 53.64
CA ARG A 123 -49.04 7.39 53.38
C ARG A 123 -48.41 8.27 54.45
N GLN A 124 -48.49 7.89 55.72
CA GLN A 124 -47.89 8.65 56.81
C GLN A 124 -46.36 8.69 56.70
N TRP A 125 -45.72 7.56 56.42
CA TRP A 125 -44.27 7.48 56.20
C TRP A 125 -43.78 8.33 55.02
N LEU A 126 -44.54 8.38 53.92
CA LEU A 126 -44.26 9.27 52.79
C LEU A 126 -44.49 10.76 53.13
N SER A 127 -45.47 11.06 53.96
CA SER A 127 -45.84 12.44 54.33
C SER A 127 -44.89 13.06 55.36
N GLU A 128 -44.25 12.24 56.19
CA GLU A 128 -43.25 12.65 57.19
C GLU A 128 -41.89 13.04 56.58
N GLY A 129 -41.76 13.05 55.25
CA GLY A 129 -40.67 13.77 54.59
C GLY A 129 -39.29 13.25 54.93
N HIS A 130 -39.04 11.95 54.77
CA HIS A 130 -37.67 11.45 54.62
C HIS A 130 -37.11 11.86 53.25
N SER A 131 -37.04 13.17 52.98
CA SER A 131 -36.30 13.75 51.88
C SER A 131 -34.87 13.23 51.95
N VAL A 132 -34.52 12.37 50.99
CA VAL A 132 -33.18 11.82 50.85
C VAL A 132 -32.21 13.01 50.74
N PRO A 133 -31.24 13.16 51.65
CA PRO A 133 -30.25 14.21 51.48
C PRO A 133 -29.50 13.92 50.18
N VAL A 134 -29.47 14.89 49.27
CA VAL A 134 -28.53 14.84 48.15
C VAL A 134 -27.15 14.96 48.78
N SER A 135 -26.38 13.87 48.76
CA SER A 135 -24.94 13.92 49.01
C SER A 135 -24.28 14.71 47.86
N GLY A 136 -24.36 16.03 47.96
CA GLY A 136 -23.61 16.97 47.17
C GLY A 136 -22.25 17.14 47.83
N ASN A 137 -21.22 16.63 47.16
CA ASN A 137 -19.80 16.88 47.35
C ASN A 137 -19.51 18.12 48.23
N GLN A 138 -19.01 17.87 49.44
CA GLN A 138 -18.34 18.91 50.23
C GLN A 138 -17.01 19.24 49.53
N PRO A 139 -16.78 20.46 49.02
CA PRO A 139 -15.44 20.87 48.64
C PRO A 139 -14.62 21.03 49.92
N ALA A 140 -13.39 20.52 49.90
CA ALA A 140 -12.41 20.84 50.91
C ALA A 140 -12.07 22.33 50.81
N ASP A 141 -12.49 23.10 51.82
CA ASP A 141 -11.68 24.06 52.58
C ASP A 141 -12.50 24.68 53.73
#